data_AF-A0A933ZPP5-F1
#
_entry.id   AF-A0A933ZPP5-F1
#
_cell.length_a   1.000
_cell.length_b   1.000
_cell.length_c   1.000
_cell.angle_alpha   90.00
_cell.angle_beta   90.00
_cell.angle_gamma   90.00
#
_symmetry.space_group_name_H-M   'P 1'
#
loop_
_entity.id
_entity.type
_entity.pdbx_description
1 polymer ?
#
loop_
_entity_poly.entity_id
_entity_poly.type
_entity_poly.pdbx_seq_one_letter_code
_entity_poly.pdbx_strand_id
1 'polypeptide(L)'
;MRIPRLDRYLALEIVGPFAAALSFLFGLLLAMQLLRGIDVMLGSAVRPVDLARVLGYLAPHFLAMAMPVSYLFALLLAVGRWSEDREVTALAASGVAPWRLWVAPLGLALLISAAGIAMGRGPEPHGLAALRLHVNNLIKRNMAGDVKPGVFYDTLNAITLYSQGVSPKTRRFSNVLLADERDPDASLLVLARNGYVDPHGGGGTLRFVLGDGEIHRSAASAEDYAVLTFQHATLNIGVTDDLLRRNQFGRPREELTPGELGERAERAEREGQAAEARSLRVAEARRTAGPLATVAFALCGVPLAMRRRQGSRALGAVATLAAYVGYYVVARAAEVAAEQGRLPALLAAHLANLLFVAIGIALLRRAARVGG
;
A
#
# COMPACT_ATOMS: atom_id res chain seq x y z
N MET A 1 28.63 -10.20 -37.27
CA MET A 1 27.17 -9.91 -37.18
C MET A 1 26.94 -9.05 -35.95
N ARG A 2 26.38 -7.84 -36.09
CA ARG A 2 26.30 -6.85 -35.00
C ARG A 2 25.31 -7.30 -33.90
N ILE A 3 25.90 -7.91 -32.87
CA ILE A 3 25.37 -8.30 -31.55
C ILE A 3 24.24 -7.41 -30.98
N PRO A 4 24.26 -6.06 -31.07
CA PRO A 4 23.20 -5.22 -30.51
C PRO A 4 21.79 -5.42 -31.10
N ARG A 5 21.65 -5.99 -32.31
CA ARG A 5 20.32 -6.19 -32.91
C ARG A 5 19.53 -7.33 -32.25
N LEU A 6 20.19 -8.44 -31.90
CA LEU A 6 19.53 -9.55 -31.22
C LEU A 6 19.08 -9.14 -29.82
N ASP A 7 19.99 -8.54 -29.05
CA ASP A 7 19.70 -8.16 -27.67
C ASP A 7 18.57 -7.10 -27.60
N ARG A 8 18.53 -6.17 -28.58
CA ARG A 8 17.43 -5.23 -28.76
C ARG A 8 16.11 -5.92 -29.13
N TYR A 9 16.15 -6.89 -30.04
CA TYR A 9 14.96 -7.65 -30.43
C TYR A 9 14.38 -8.41 -29.23
N LEU A 10 15.22 -9.16 -28.50
CA LEU A 10 14.81 -9.90 -27.30
C LEU A 10 14.25 -8.97 -26.21
N ALA A 11 14.87 -7.80 -26.01
CA ALA A 11 14.36 -6.82 -25.05
C ALA A 11 12.99 -6.25 -25.46
N LEU A 12 12.82 -5.89 -26.74
CA LEU A 12 11.55 -5.34 -27.26
C LEU A 12 10.40 -6.35 -27.16
N GLU A 13 10.69 -7.64 -27.32
CA GLU A 13 9.68 -8.69 -27.17
C GLU A 13 9.19 -8.84 -25.72
N ILE A 14 9.99 -8.44 -24.73
CA ILE A 14 9.61 -8.44 -23.30
C ILE A 14 8.90 -7.14 -22.92
N VAL A 15 9.35 -5.98 -23.43
CA VAL A 15 8.86 -4.66 -23.02
C VAL A 15 7.37 -4.47 -23.32
N GLY A 16 6.87 -4.94 -24.47
CA GLY A 16 5.45 -4.83 -24.82
C GLY A 16 4.52 -5.57 -23.83
N PRO A 17 4.69 -6.90 -23.65
CA PRO A 17 3.96 -7.65 -22.65
C PRO A 17 4.14 -7.14 -21.23
N PHE A 18 5.33 -6.63 -20.89
CA PHE A 18 5.59 -6.02 -19.57
C PHE A 18 4.77 -4.76 -19.35
N ALA A 19 4.75 -3.83 -20.30
CA ALA A 19 3.97 -2.61 -20.19
C ALA A 19 2.47 -2.90 -20.08
N ALA A 20 1.96 -3.86 -20.87
CA ALA A 20 0.57 -4.29 -20.79
C ALA A 20 0.22 -4.91 -19.43
N ALA A 21 1.03 -5.86 -18.96
CA ALA A 21 0.84 -6.51 -17.66
C ALA A 21 1.00 -5.54 -16.47
N LEU A 22 1.92 -4.57 -16.58
CA LEU A 22 2.12 -3.53 -15.58
C LEU A 22 0.92 -2.60 -15.52
N SER A 23 0.42 -2.13 -16.66
CA SER A 23 -0.75 -1.26 -16.73
C SER A 23 -1.99 -1.95 -16.18
N PHE A 24 -2.20 -3.21 -16.54
CA PHE A 24 -3.31 -4.01 -16.04
C PHE A 24 -3.24 -4.22 -14.52
N LEU A 25 -2.12 -4.73 -13.99
CA LEU A 25 -1.97 -4.97 -12.55
C LEU A 25 -1.99 -3.68 -11.74
N PHE A 26 -1.36 -2.61 -12.24
CA PHE A 26 -1.41 -1.29 -11.63
C PHE A 26 -2.84 -0.77 -11.51
N GLY A 27 -3.60 -0.80 -12.61
CA GLY A 27 -4.99 -0.37 -12.64
C GLY A 27 -5.88 -1.24 -11.75
N LEU A 28 -5.67 -2.57 -11.75
CA LEU A 28 -6.39 -3.51 -10.91
C LEU A 28 -6.16 -3.23 -9.40
N LEU A 29 -4.89 -3.05 -9.00
CA LEU A 29 -4.54 -2.76 -7.61
C LEU A 29 -5.10 -1.40 -7.16
N LEU A 30 -5.02 -0.37 -8.02
CA LEU A 30 -5.63 0.93 -7.76
C LEU A 30 -7.15 0.81 -7.61
N ALA A 31 -7.83 0.12 -8.52
CA ALA A 31 -9.27 -0.07 -8.46
C ALA A 31 -9.68 -0.77 -7.16
N MET A 32 -9.00 -1.86 -6.78
CA MET A 32 -9.25 -2.54 -5.50
C MET A 32 -9.01 -1.63 -4.30
N GLN A 33 -8.00 -0.75 -4.34
CA GLN A 33 -7.74 0.19 -3.25
C GLN A 33 -8.82 1.28 -3.15
N LEU A 34 -9.27 1.82 -4.28
CA LEU A 34 -10.34 2.80 -4.32
C LEU A 34 -11.67 2.21 -3.85
N LEU A 35 -11.98 0.96 -4.23
CA LEU A 35 -13.18 0.25 -3.78
C LEU A 35 -13.17 0.04 -2.26
N ARG A 36 -12.02 -0.26 -1.66
CA ARG A 36 -11.90 -0.38 -0.19
C ARG A 36 -12.17 0.93 0.54
N GLY A 37 -11.72 2.06 -0.02
CA GLY A 37 -11.93 3.38 0.57
C GLY A 37 -13.12 4.16 0.03
N ILE A 38 -14.07 3.48 -0.64
CA ILE A 38 -15.12 4.15 -1.43
C ILE A 38 -16.01 5.06 -0.57
N ASP A 39 -16.28 4.68 0.68
CA ASP A 39 -17.09 5.46 1.61
C ASP A 39 -16.49 6.84 1.89
N VAL A 40 -15.15 6.92 1.95
CA VAL A 40 -14.46 8.20 2.10
C VAL A 40 -14.42 8.96 0.78
N MET A 41 -14.27 8.26 -0.35
CA MET A 41 -14.14 8.87 -1.67
C MET A 41 -15.47 9.40 -2.23
N LEU A 42 -16.61 8.87 -1.79
CA LEU A 42 -17.96 9.31 -2.18
C LEU A 42 -18.58 10.35 -1.24
N GLY A 43 -17.86 10.77 -0.20
CA GLY A 43 -18.37 11.80 0.72
C GLY A 43 -18.65 13.13 0.03
N SER A 44 -19.62 13.89 0.53
CA SER A 44 -20.13 15.09 -0.15
C SER A 44 -19.11 16.21 -0.35
N ALA A 45 -17.99 16.17 0.39
CA ALA A 45 -16.94 17.19 0.32
C ALA A 45 -15.78 16.83 -0.63
N VAL A 46 -15.79 15.65 -1.27
CA VAL A 46 -14.72 15.20 -2.17
C VAL A 46 -14.83 15.88 -3.52
N ARG A 47 -13.73 16.47 -4.01
CA ARG A 47 -13.65 17.08 -5.34
C ARG A 47 -12.90 16.16 -6.31
N PRO A 48 -13.10 16.29 -7.64
CA PRO A 48 -12.33 15.52 -8.63
C PRO A 48 -10.81 15.65 -8.49
N VAL A 49 -10.32 16.82 -8.07
CA VAL A 49 -8.89 17.04 -7.80
C VAL A 49 -8.37 16.22 -6.62
N ASP A 50 -9.22 15.98 -5.61
CA ASP A 50 -8.86 15.20 -4.44
C ASP A 50 -8.67 13.71 -4.86
N LEU A 51 -9.51 13.20 -5.76
CA LEU A 51 -9.34 11.87 -6.38
C LEU A 51 -8.04 11.78 -7.19
N ALA A 52 -7.74 12.77 -8.03
CA ALA A 52 -6.50 12.80 -8.80
C ALA A 52 -5.25 12.79 -7.90
N ARG A 53 -5.28 13.49 -6.76
CA ARG A 53 -4.21 13.46 -5.75
C ARG A 53 -4.07 12.10 -5.09
N VAL A 54 -5.18 11.47 -4.68
CA VAL A 54 -5.17 10.11 -4.13
C VAL A 54 -4.53 9.12 -5.10
N LEU A 55 -4.94 9.15 -6.37
CA LEU A 55 -4.35 8.32 -7.43
C LEU A 55 -2.85 8.58 -7.59
N GLY A 56 -2.43 9.85 -7.65
CA GLY A 56 -1.03 10.23 -7.78
C GLY A 56 -0.17 9.77 -6.60
N TYR A 57 -0.68 9.86 -5.38
CA TYR A 57 0.02 9.42 -4.17
C TYR A 57 0.11 7.90 -4.04
N LEU A 58 -0.90 7.16 -4.51
CA LEU A 58 -0.90 5.70 -4.54
C LEU A 58 -0.04 5.12 -5.67
N ALA A 59 0.21 5.89 -6.72
CA ALA A 59 0.86 5.37 -7.92
C ALA A 59 2.25 4.76 -7.66
N PRO A 60 3.18 5.40 -6.92
CA PRO A 60 4.51 4.84 -6.66
C PRO A 60 4.44 3.49 -5.94
N HIS A 61 3.55 3.35 -4.95
CA HIS A 61 3.37 2.13 -4.18
C HIS A 61 2.91 0.96 -5.05
N PHE A 62 1.85 1.16 -5.83
CA PHE A 62 1.32 0.08 -6.65
C PHE A 62 2.19 -0.25 -7.87
N LEU A 63 2.91 0.72 -8.42
CA LEU A 63 3.87 0.45 -9.48
C LEU A 63 5.03 -0.40 -8.94
N ALA A 64 5.58 -0.07 -7.77
CA ALA A 64 6.61 -0.86 -7.09
C ALA A 64 6.16 -2.30 -6.83
N MET A 65 4.91 -2.49 -6.40
CA MET A 65 4.33 -3.81 -6.15
C MET A 65 4.05 -4.61 -7.43
N ALA A 66 3.58 -3.96 -8.50
CA ALA A 66 3.20 -4.62 -9.75
C ALA A 66 4.43 -5.03 -10.59
N MET A 67 5.52 -4.26 -10.55
CA MET A 67 6.70 -4.45 -11.40
C MET A 67 7.26 -5.90 -11.42
N PRO A 68 7.51 -6.58 -10.28
CA PRO A 68 8.05 -7.94 -10.31
C PRO A 68 7.14 -8.97 -10.98
N VAL A 69 5.83 -8.84 -10.77
CA VAL A 69 4.83 -9.79 -11.27
C VAL A 69 4.63 -9.60 -12.77
N SER A 70 4.47 -8.34 -13.18
CA SER A 70 4.34 -7.96 -14.59
C SER A 70 5.57 -8.39 -15.39
N TYR A 71 6.77 -8.23 -14.81
CA TYR A 71 8.01 -8.67 -15.44
C TYR A 71 8.08 -10.20 -15.59
N LEU A 72 7.77 -10.97 -14.53
CA LEU A 72 7.75 -12.42 -14.60
C LEU A 72 6.75 -12.92 -15.66
N PHE A 73 5.55 -12.34 -15.71
CA PHE A 73 4.54 -12.68 -16.71
C PHE A 73 5.04 -12.39 -18.14
N ALA A 74 5.58 -11.19 -18.36
CA ALA A 74 6.11 -10.78 -19.65
C ALA A 74 7.28 -11.67 -20.11
N LEU A 75 8.17 -12.00 -19.18
CA LEU A 75 9.31 -12.89 -19.42
C LEU A 75 8.84 -14.28 -19.86
N LEU A 76 7.89 -14.87 -19.13
CA LEU A 76 7.38 -16.21 -19.43
C LEU A 76 6.62 -16.25 -20.77
N LEU A 77 5.94 -15.16 -21.14
CA LEU A 77 5.29 -15.02 -22.45
C LEU A 77 6.31 -14.86 -23.58
N ALA A 78 7.24 -13.93 -23.46
CA ALA A 78 8.23 -13.63 -24.50
C ALA A 78 9.15 -14.83 -24.77
N VAL A 79 9.72 -15.41 -23.71
CA VAL A 79 10.58 -16.59 -23.82
C VAL A 79 9.78 -17.82 -24.26
N GLY A 80 8.52 -17.92 -23.83
CA GLY A 80 7.60 -18.95 -24.31
C GLY A 80 7.42 -18.88 -25.83
N ARG A 81 7.22 -17.68 -26.37
CA ARG A 81 7.12 -17.45 -27.82
C ARG A 81 8.41 -17.78 -28.56
N TRP A 82 9.58 -17.37 -28.06
CA TRP A 82 10.87 -17.74 -28.68
C TRP A 82 11.05 -19.26 -28.77
N SER A 83 10.51 -20.00 -27.79
CA SER A 83 10.54 -21.46 -27.77
C SER A 83 9.52 -22.07 -28.73
N GLU A 84 8.31 -21.50 -28.83
CA GLU A 84 7.24 -21.95 -29.74
C GLU A 84 7.60 -21.71 -31.22
N ASP A 85 8.16 -20.54 -31.52
CA ASP A 85 8.55 -20.10 -32.87
C ASP A 85 9.90 -20.69 -33.32
N ARG A 86 10.47 -21.62 -32.54
CA ARG A 86 11.77 -22.28 -32.79
C ARG A 86 12.96 -21.31 -32.94
N GLU A 87 12.83 -20.07 -32.48
CA GLU A 87 13.90 -19.08 -32.52
C GLU A 87 15.09 -19.49 -31.66
N VAL A 88 14.84 -20.07 -30.49
CA VAL A 88 15.89 -20.61 -29.61
C VAL A 88 16.73 -21.66 -30.34
N THR A 89 16.09 -22.59 -31.06
CA THR A 89 16.78 -23.62 -31.83
C THR A 89 17.51 -23.06 -33.04
N ALA A 90 16.93 -22.06 -33.73
CA ALA A 90 17.57 -21.40 -34.86
C ALA A 90 18.83 -20.61 -34.45
N LEU A 91 18.76 -19.91 -33.31
CA LEU A 91 19.90 -19.19 -32.72
C LEU A 91 21.01 -20.16 -32.33
N ALA A 92 20.66 -21.28 -31.68
CA ALA A 92 21.63 -22.31 -31.31
C ALA A 92 22.30 -22.92 -32.55
N ALA A 93 21.54 -23.24 -33.61
CA ALA A 93 22.07 -23.76 -34.87
C ALA A 93 22.97 -22.74 -35.60
N SER A 94 22.78 -21.44 -35.36
CA SER A 94 23.61 -20.36 -35.88
C SER A 94 24.89 -20.11 -35.05
N GLY A 95 25.19 -20.98 -34.07
CA GLY A 95 26.37 -20.87 -33.20
C GLY A 95 26.23 -19.83 -32.08
N VAL A 96 25.03 -19.31 -31.82
CA VAL A 96 24.81 -18.38 -30.70
C VAL A 96 24.78 -19.16 -29.39
N ALA A 97 25.67 -18.82 -28.47
CA ALA A 97 25.76 -19.49 -27.18
C ALA A 97 24.45 -19.33 -26.36
N PRO A 98 23.92 -20.40 -25.71
CA PRO A 98 22.64 -20.37 -25.00
C PRO A 98 22.54 -19.32 -23.89
N TRP A 99 23.65 -18.98 -23.25
CA TRP A 99 23.67 -17.96 -22.19
C TRP A 99 23.34 -16.55 -22.70
N ARG A 100 23.49 -16.27 -24.01
CA ARG A 100 23.17 -14.95 -24.57
C ARG A 100 21.68 -14.61 -24.48
N LEU A 101 20.81 -15.62 -24.43
CA LEU A 101 19.36 -15.45 -24.24
C LEU A 101 19.01 -14.81 -22.89
N TRP A 102 19.96 -14.77 -21.94
CA TRP A 102 19.75 -14.25 -20.59
C TRP A 102 20.14 -12.78 -20.47
N VAL A 103 20.96 -12.26 -21.39
CA VAL A 103 21.52 -10.90 -21.31
C VAL A 103 20.40 -9.85 -21.32
N ALA A 104 19.48 -9.94 -22.30
CA ALA A 104 18.37 -8.99 -22.40
C ALA A 104 17.37 -9.09 -21.22
N PRO A 105 16.88 -10.30 -20.83
CA PRO A 105 16.08 -10.46 -19.61
C PRO A 105 16.76 -9.89 -18.36
N LEU A 106 18.02 -10.25 -18.09
CA LEU A 106 18.72 -9.79 -16.89
C LEU A 106 18.97 -8.28 -16.90
N GLY A 107 19.32 -7.71 -18.04
CA GLY A 107 19.47 -6.26 -18.18
C GLY A 107 18.17 -5.52 -17.84
N LEU A 108 17.03 -5.98 -18.36
CA LEU A 108 15.71 -5.43 -18.02
C LEU A 108 15.37 -5.64 -16.53
N ALA A 109 15.66 -6.81 -15.97
CA ALA A 109 15.42 -7.08 -14.55
C ALA A 109 16.22 -6.16 -13.63
N LEU A 110 17.48 -5.90 -13.96
CA LEU A 110 18.32 -4.96 -13.22
C LEU A 110 17.78 -3.52 -13.30
N LEU A 111 17.32 -3.09 -14.48
CA LEU A 111 16.69 -1.78 -14.65
C LEU A 111 15.40 -1.64 -13.84
N ILE A 112 14.53 -2.66 -13.88
CA ILE A 112 13.27 -2.68 -13.13
C ILE A 112 13.53 -2.77 -11.63
N SER A 113 14.50 -3.58 -11.19
CA SER A 113 14.99 -3.61 -9.79
C SER A 113 15.46 -2.24 -9.34
N ALA A 114 16.31 -1.58 -10.13
CA ALA A 114 16.83 -0.25 -9.80
C ALA A 114 15.71 0.79 -9.69
N ALA A 115 14.74 0.75 -10.61
CA ALA A 115 13.54 1.60 -10.54
C ALA A 115 12.72 1.32 -9.27
N GLY A 116 12.47 0.06 -8.92
CA GLY A 116 11.76 -0.31 -7.70
C GLY A 116 12.48 0.11 -6.42
N ILE A 117 13.81 -0.05 -6.35
CA ILE A 117 14.60 0.43 -5.20
C ILE A 117 14.55 1.97 -5.13
N ALA A 118 14.63 2.66 -6.27
CA ALA A 118 14.51 4.12 -6.32
C ALA A 118 13.13 4.59 -5.79
N MET A 119 12.06 3.87 -6.11
CA MET A 119 10.72 4.14 -5.56
C MET A 119 10.67 3.96 -4.04
N GLY A 120 11.25 2.88 -3.52
CA GLY A 120 11.25 2.55 -2.10
C GLY A 120 12.08 3.49 -1.21
N ARG A 121 13.00 4.28 -1.79
CA ARG A 121 13.81 5.26 -1.03
C ARG A 121 13.05 6.52 -0.65
N GLY A 122 12.03 6.89 -1.40
CA GLY A 122 11.40 8.21 -1.23
C GLY A 122 10.03 8.34 -1.87
N PRO A 123 9.87 8.15 -3.20
CA PRO A 123 8.60 8.36 -3.87
C PRO A 123 7.42 7.60 -3.24
N GLU A 124 7.64 6.33 -2.89
CA GLU A 124 6.65 5.50 -2.22
C GLU A 124 6.32 5.99 -0.79
N PRO A 125 7.28 6.10 0.15
CA PRO A 125 6.96 6.52 1.53
C PRO A 125 6.38 7.93 1.59
N HIS A 126 6.93 8.90 0.85
CA HIS A 126 6.38 10.26 0.83
C HIS A 126 4.98 10.31 0.21
N GLY A 127 4.73 9.50 -0.83
CA GLY A 127 3.40 9.36 -1.43
C GLY A 127 2.38 8.84 -0.42
N LEU A 128 2.71 7.75 0.29
CA LEU A 128 1.84 7.17 1.31
C LEU A 128 1.63 8.11 2.52
N ALA A 129 2.67 8.81 2.97
CA ALA A 129 2.55 9.80 4.04
C ALA A 129 1.64 10.98 3.63
N ALA A 130 1.82 11.52 2.41
CA ALA A 130 0.97 12.56 1.86
C ALA A 130 -0.48 12.08 1.67
N LEU A 131 -0.67 10.83 1.23
CA LEU A 131 -1.97 10.19 1.11
C LEU A 131 -2.69 10.14 2.47
N ARG A 132 -2.01 9.66 3.52
CA ARG A 132 -2.59 9.58 4.86
C ARG A 132 -3.10 10.92 5.34
N LEU A 133 -2.29 11.98 5.22
CA LEU A 133 -2.68 13.34 5.61
C LEU A 133 -3.85 13.85 4.77
N HIS A 134 -3.83 13.60 3.45
CA HIS A 134 -4.89 14.01 2.55
C HIS A 134 -6.23 13.31 2.86
N VAL A 135 -6.21 11.99 3.03
CA VAL A 135 -7.40 11.20 3.38
C VAL A 135 -7.94 11.60 4.76
N ASN A 136 -7.08 11.82 5.76
CA ASN A 136 -7.52 12.33 7.07
C ASN A 136 -8.27 13.66 6.94
N ASN A 137 -7.76 14.57 6.11
CA ASN A 137 -8.43 15.84 5.84
C ASN A 137 -9.74 15.66 5.07
N LEU A 138 -9.83 14.70 4.15
CA LEU A 138 -11.08 14.35 3.46
C LEU A 138 -12.11 13.79 4.43
N ILE A 139 -11.73 12.86 5.32
CA ILE A 139 -12.61 12.31 6.35
C ILE A 139 -13.15 13.45 7.22
N LYS A 140 -12.29 14.35 7.72
CA LYS A 140 -12.73 15.53 8.49
C LYS A 140 -13.70 16.43 7.72
N ARG A 141 -13.42 16.72 6.44
CA ARG A 141 -14.28 17.55 5.58
C ARG A 141 -15.62 16.88 5.27
N ASN A 142 -15.63 15.57 5.10
CA ASN A 142 -16.82 14.74 4.90
C ASN A 142 -17.66 14.72 6.18
N MET A 143 -17.06 14.46 7.35
CA MET A 143 -17.78 14.50 8.63
C MET A 143 -18.42 15.85 8.92
N ALA A 144 -17.78 16.96 8.55
CA ALA A 144 -18.37 18.30 8.66
C ALA A 144 -19.47 18.57 7.62
N GLY A 145 -19.46 17.88 6.48
CA GLY A 145 -20.40 18.10 5.36
C GLY A 145 -21.57 17.12 5.28
N ASP A 146 -21.41 15.92 5.85
CA ASP A 146 -22.34 14.78 5.73
C ASP A 146 -23.29 14.65 6.93
N VAL A 147 -23.29 15.63 7.85
CA VAL A 147 -24.27 15.67 8.94
C VAL A 147 -25.67 15.90 8.35
N LYS A 148 -26.52 14.89 8.46
CA LYS A 148 -27.91 14.92 8.00
C LYS A 148 -28.81 15.42 9.13
N PRO A 149 -29.80 16.27 8.83
CA PRO A 149 -30.76 16.71 9.81
C PRO A 149 -31.59 15.52 10.33
N GLY A 150 -31.82 15.48 11.64
CA GLY A 150 -32.69 14.47 12.27
C GLY A 150 -32.06 13.09 12.47
N VAL A 151 -30.75 12.95 12.28
CA VAL A 151 -30.01 11.69 12.49
C VAL A 151 -29.09 11.83 13.71
N PHE A 152 -29.13 10.84 14.60
CA PHE A 152 -28.16 10.70 15.68
C PHE A 152 -26.89 10.03 15.14
N TYR A 153 -25.74 10.68 15.31
CA TYR A 153 -24.43 10.15 14.98
C TYR A 153 -23.71 9.75 16.26
N ASP A 154 -23.71 8.46 16.58
CA ASP A 154 -23.03 7.83 17.73
C ASP A 154 -21.61 7.33 17.41
N THR A 155 -21.18 7.51 16.15
CA THR A 155 -19.93 6.95 15.63
C THR A 155 -18.64 7.62 16.14
N LEU A 156 -18.72 8.56 17.08
CA LEU A 156 -17.60 9.37 17.56
C LEU A 156 -17.14 8.97 18.97
N ASN A 157 -16.68 7.72 19.16
CA ASN A 157 -16.12 7.24 20.43
C ASN A 157 -16.95 7.62 21.68
N ALA A 158 -18.19 7.14 21.77
CA ALA A 158 -19.16 7.46 22.84
C ALA A 158 -19.59 8.94 22.90
N ILE A 159 -19.40 9.68 21.80
CA ILE A 159 -20.00 11.00 21.61
C ILE A 159 -21.14 10.88 20.60
N THR A 160 -22.32 11.31 21.02
CA THR A 160 -23.50 11.37 20.18
C THR A 160 -23.72 12.80 19.70
N LEU A 161 -23.68 13.01 18.39
CA LEU A 161 -24.01 14.29 17.75
C LEU A 161 -25.38 14.19 17.08
N TYR A 162 -26.25 15.16 17.38
CA TYR A 162 -27.52 15.35 16.70
C TYR A 162 -27.68 16.81 16.28
N SER A 163 -28.29 17.02 15.12
CA SER A 163 -28.67 18.36 14.64
C SER A 163 -30.04 18.29 14.01
N GLN A 164 -30.94 19.18 14.39
CA GLN A 164 -32.29 19.25 13.82
C GLN A 164 -32.27 19.80 12.39
N GLY A 165 -31.43 20.80 12.13
CA GLY A 165 -31.29 21.42 10.81
C GLY A 165 -29.83 21.54 10.41
N VAL A 166 -29.52 21.37 9.13
CA VAL A 166 -28.17 21.60 8.59
C VAL A 166 -28.33 22.41 7.30
N SER A 167 -27.79 23.62 7.29
CA SER A 167 -27.83 24.49 6.10
C SER A 167 -26.85 23.97 5.04
N PRO A 168 -27.31 23.57 3.83
CA PRO A 168 -26.44 23.00 2.81
C PRO A 168 -25.35 23.94 2.31
N LYS A 169 -25.60 25.26 2.35
CA LYS A 169 -24.68 26.30 1.86
C LYS A 169 -23.67 26.75 2.91
N THR A 170 -24.09 26.91 4.17
CA THR A 170 -23.25 27.47 5.23
C THR A 170 -22.66 26.40 6.16
N ARG A 171 -23.09 25.14 6.02
CA ARG A 171 -22.75 24.01 6.93
C ARG A 171 -22.95 24.35 8.40
N ARG A 172 -23.87 25.27 8.69
CA ARG A 172 -24.30 25.61 10.04
C ARG A 172 -25.41 24.67 10.47
N PHE A 173 -25.27 24.22 11.69
CA PHE A 173 -26.21 23.38 12.41
C PHE A 173 -27.21 24.25 13.16
N SER A 174 -28.43 23.76 13.27
CA SER A 174 -29.52 24.36 14.04
C SER A 174 -30.03 23.34 15.05
N ASN A 175 -30.14 23.76 16.31
CA ASN A 175 -30.54 22.94 17.45
C ASN A 175 -29.67 21.67 17.54
N VAL A 176 -28.43 21.90 17.98
CA VAL A 176 -27.40 20.88 18.16
C VAL A 176 -27.55 20.27 19.54
N LEU A 177 -27.50 18.96 19.59
CA LEU A 177 -27.29 18.18 20.79
C LEU A 177 -25.98 17.42 20.66
N LEU A 178 -25.14 17.51 21.67
CA LEU A 178 -23.90 16.78 21.75
C LEU A 178 -23.80 16.14 23.13
N ALA A 179 -23.85 14.82 23.19
CA ALA A 179 -23.67 14.06 24.42
C ALA A 179 -22.30 13.39 24.40
N ASP A 180 -21.50 13.61 25.44
CA ASP A 180 -20.22 12.96 25.67
C ASP A 180 -20.35 12.03 26.88
N GLU A 181 -20.36 10.73 26.60
CA GLU A 181 -20.54 9.66 27.58
C GLU A 181 -19.27 8.83 27.76
N ARG A 182 -18.09 9.38 27.40
CA ARG A 182 -16.80 8.69 27.53
C ARG A 182 -16.41 8.43 28.99
N ASP A 183 -16.87 9.28 29.91
CA ASP A 183 -16.70 9.12 31.34
C ASP A 183 -18.09 8.91 31.99
N PRO A 184 -18.39 7.69 32.48
CA PRO A 184 -19.68 7.38 33.12
C PRO A 184 -19.97 8.26 34.35
N ASP A 185 -18.92 8.71 35.04
CA ASP A 185 -19.03 9.50 36.27
C ASP A 185 -19.03 11.02 36.01
N ALA A 186 -18.88 11.44 34.74
CA ALA A 186 -18.82 12.84 34.33
C ALA A 186 -19.42 13.07 32.93
N SER A 187 -20.64 12.59 32.70
CA SER A 187 -21.32 12.76 31.41
C SER A 187 -21.65 14.24 31.14
N LEU A 188 -21.50 14.64 29.88
CA LEU A 188 -21.67 16.01 29.45
C LEU A 188 -22.66 16.09 28.29
N LEU A 189 -23.75 16.81 28.48
CA LEU A 189 -24.76 17.09 27.46
C LEU A 189 -24.72 18.57 27.10
N VAL A 190 -24.41 18.87 25.85
CA VAL A 190 -24.38 20.24 25.30
C VAL A 190 -25.57 20.43 24.38
N LEU A 191 -26.37 21.45 24.66
CA LEU A 191 -27.48 21.90 23.82
C LEU A 191 -27.15 23.29 23.28
N ALA A 192 -27.23 23.50 21.97
CA ALA A 192 -26.92 24.79 21.36
C ALA A 192 -27.89 25.12 20.22
N ARG A 193 -28.31 26.39 20.10
CA ARG A 193 -29.21 26.81 19.01
C ARG A 193 -28.53 26.78 17.66
N ASN A 194 -27.26 27.18 17.62
CA ASN A 194 -26.49 27.23 16.39
C ASN A 194 -25.08 26.65 16.61
N GLY A 195 -24.49 26.15 15.53
CA GLY A 195 -23.12 25.67 15.59
C GLY A 195 -22.55 25.34 14.22
N TYR A 196 -21.25 25.08 14.15
CA TYR A 196 -20.60 24.53 12.96
C TYR A 196 -19.36 23.75 13.35
N VAL A 197 -18.93 22.83 12.47
CA VAL A 197 -17.65 22.13 12.62
C VAL A 197 -16.59 22.88 11.84
N ASP A 198 -15.52 23.25 12.53
CA ASP A 198 -14.29 23.69 11.91
C ASP A 198 -13.33 22.48 11.74
N PRO A 199 -13.13 21.99 10.50
CA PRO A 199 -12.24 20.87 10.23
C PRO A 199 -10.75 21.24 10.34
N HIS A 200 -10.41 22.53 10.51
CA HIS A 200 -9.02 23.02 10.64
C HIS A 200 -8.43 22.90 12.04
N GLY A 201 -9.11 22.21 12.97
CA GLY A 201 -8.51 21.81 14.24
C GLY A 201 -7.23 21.00 14.02
N GLY A 202 -6.10 21.49 14.54
CA GLY A 202 -4.81 20.81 14.44
C GLY A 202 -4.84 19.47 15.18
N GLY A 203 -4.19 18.44 14.60
CA GLY A 203 -3.93 17.15 15.23
C GLY A 203 -5.17 16.36 15.65
N GLY A 204 -5.63 15.41 14.83
CA GLY A 204 -6.60 14.38 15.27
C GLY A 204 -7.97 14.85 15.80
N THR A 205 -8.23 16.15 15.96
CA THR A 205 -9.45 16.69 16.57
C THR A 205 -10.37 17.34 15.53
N LEU A 206 -11.67 17.35 15.83
CA LEU A 206 -12.68 18.20 15.21
C LEU A 206 -13.07 19.29 16.21
N ARG A 207 -13.09 20.54 15.75
CA ARG A 207 -13.46 21.69 16.57
C ARG A 207 -14.91 22.06 16.30
N PHE A 208 -15.77 21.90 17.31
CA PHE A 208 -17.16 22.33 17.27
C PHE A 208 -17.24 23.74 17.86
N VAL A 209 -17.73 24.68 17.07
CA VAL A 209 -18.02 26.04 17.52
C VAL A 209 -19.52 26.16 17.68
N LEU A 210 -19.98 26.35 18.91
CA LEU A 210 -21.38 26.34 19.30
C LEU A 210 -21.76 27.73 19.82
N GLY A 211 -22.98 28.17 19.52
CA GLY A 211 -23.51 29.46 19.93
C GLY A 211 -24.87 29.33 20.61
N ASP A 212 -25.07 30.18 21.61
CA ASP A 212 -26.30 30.34 22.39
C ASP A 212 -26.84 29.00 22.92
N GLY A 213 -26.16 28.46 23.94
CA GLY A 213 -26.44 27.13 24.45
C GLY A 213 -26.20 26.96 25.95
N GLU A 214 -26.37 25.72 26.38
CA GLU A 214 -26.20 25.27 27.75
C GLU A 214 -25.46 23.94 27.79
N ILE A 215 -24.63 23.77 28.80
CA ILE A 215 -23.88 22.56 29.10
C ILE A 215 -24.41 22.01 30.40
N HIS A 216 -24.87 20.77 30.35
CA HIS A 216 -25.38 20.00 31.46
C HIS A 216 -24.30 18.97 31.81
N ARG A 217 -23.74 19.09 33.01
CA ARG A 217 -22.77 18.12 33.53
C ARG A 217 -23.44 17.31 34.62
N SER A 218 -23.49 15.99 34.42
CA SER A 218 -23.94 15.05 35.44
C SER A 218 -22.73 14.35 36.04
N ALA A 219 -22.62 14.36 37.37
CA ALA A 219 -21.67 13.52 38.09
C ALA A 219 -22.37 12.27 38.68
N ALA A 220 -21.60 11.34 39.25
CA ALA A 220 -22.09 10.08 39.82
C ALA A 220 -23.16 10.24 40.94
N SER A 221 -23.33 11.44 41.50
CA SER A 221 -24.38 11.78 42.47
C SER A 221 -25.31 12.86 41.92
N ALA A 222 -26.62 12.72 42.17
CA ALA A 222 -27.66 13.67 41.71
C ALA A 222 -27.51 15.08 42.33
N GLU A 223 -26.77 15.23 43.42
CA GLU A 223 -26.49 16.52 44.06
C GLU A 223 -25.41 17.35 43.33
N ASP A 224 -24.60 16.72 42.47
CA ASP A 224 -23.47 17.35 41.76
C ASP A 224 -23.80 17.68 40.29
N TYR A 225 -25.04 18.09 40.03
CA TYR A 225 -25.50 18.49 38.70
C TYR A 225 -25.25 19.99 38.45
N ALA A 226 -24.53 20.32 37.39
CA ALA A 226 -24.21 21.69 37.02
C ALA A 226 -24.73 22.06 35.63
N VAL A 227 -25.38 23.22 35.53
CA VAL A 227 -25.78 23.82 34.25
C VAL A 227 -24.97 25.09 34.01
N LEU A 228 -24.29 25.15 32.87
CA LEU A 228 -23.49 26.29 32.44
C LEU A 228 -24.10 26.84 31.15
N THR A 229 -24.52 28.10 31.16
CA THR A 229 -24.99 28.80 29.96
C THR A 229 -23.85 29.51 29.26
N PHE A 230 -23.85 29.51 27.92
CA PHE A 230 -22.80 30.16 27.13
C PHE A 230 -23.38 30.86 25.90
N GLN A 231 -22.75 31.98 25.53
CA GLN A 231 -22.99 32.61 24.23
C GLN A 231 -22.13 31.98 23.14
N HIS A 232 -20.87 31.66 23.46
CA HIS A 232 -19.93 31.01 22.55
C HIS A 232 -19.16 29.93 23.30
N ALA A 233 -19.19 28.70 22.78
CA ALA A 233 -18.39 27.59 23.28
C ALA A 233 -17.62 26.93 22.15
N THR A 234 -16.40 26.50 22.46
CA THR A 234 -15.57 25.72 21.52
C THR A 234 -15.24 24.39 22.17
N LEU A 235 -15.71 23.30 21.56
CA LEU A 235 -15.42 21.93 22.01
C LEU A 235 -14.49 21.25 21.02
N ASN A 236 -13.36 20.73 21.50
CA ASN A 236 -12.43 19.96 20.68
C ASN A 236 -12.63 18.48 20.95
N ILE A 237 -13.19 17.77 19.97
CA ILE A 237 -13.42 16.33 20.06
C ILE A 237 -12.26 15.60 19.36
N GLY A 238 -11.59 14.71 20.09
CA GLY A 238 -10.60 13.80 19.52
C GLY A 238 -11.28 12.76 18.64
N VAL A 239 -10.95 12.73 17.36
CA VAL A 239 -11.44 11.75 16.38
C VAL A 239 -10.32 10.86 15.85
N THR A 240 -9.19 10.79 16.56
CA THR A 240 -8.01 10.04 16.12
C THR A 240 -8.34 8.58 15.84
N ASP A 241 -9.13 7.93 16.69
CA ASP A 241 -9.50 6.53 16.51
C ASP A 241 -10.44 6.32 15.32
N ASP A 242 -11.40 7.22 15.09
CA ASP A 242 -12.29 7.16 13.92
C ASP A 242 -11.55 7.45 12.62
N LEU A 243 -10.58 8.37 12.66
CA LEU A 243 -9.68 8.63 11.54
C LEU A 243 -8.83 7.38 11.24
N LEU A 244 -8.30 6.70 12.26
CA LEU A 244 -7.55 5.45 12.08
C LEU A 244 -8.44 4.31 11.54
N ARG A 245 -9.69 4.19 12.01
CA ARG A 245 -10.64 3.17 11.53
C ARG A 245 -11.12 3.41 10.09
N ARG A 246 -11.41 4.66 9.73
CA ARG A 246 -11.90 5.02 8.37
C ARG A 246 -10.78 5.18 7.35
N ASN A 247 -9.56 5.50 7.79
CA ASN A 247 -8.41 5.60 6.89
C ASN A 247 -7.84 4.22 6.55
N GLN A 248 -8.51 3.51 5.64
CA GLN A 248 -8.06 2.22 5.11
C GLN A 248 -6.91 2.33 4.08
N PHE A 249 -6.40 3.55 3.87
CA PHE A 249 -5.25 3.82 2.99
C PHE A 249 -3.93 3.86 3.78
N GLY A 250 -3.98 4.06 5.10
CA GLY A 250 -2.82 4.15 5.97
C GLY A 250 -2.15 2.80 6.17
N ARG A 251 -0.84 2.77 5.96
CA ARG A 251 0.00 1.61 6.22
C ARG A 251 1.25 2.08 6.95
N PRO A 252 1.23 2.09 8.30
CA PRO A 252 2.19 2.85 9.09
C PRO A 252 3.66 2.51 8.84
N ARG A 253 3.96 1.26 8.44
CA ARG A 253 5.33 0.81 8.13
C ARG A 253 5.74 1.16 6.70
N GLU A 254 4.82 1.09 5.74
CA GLU A 254 5.08 1.46 4.35
C GLU A 254 5.21 2.98 4.12
N GLU A 255 4.69 3.80 5.03
CA GLU A 255 4.85 5.28 5.05
C GLU A 255 6.28 5.73 5.40
N LEU A 256 7.08 4.87 6.02
CA LEU A 256 8.40 5.24 6.52
C LEU A 256 9.49 5.02 5.47
N THR A 257 10.38 6.00 5.36
CA THR A 257 11.61 5.88 4.59
C THR A 257 12.55 4.84 5.21
N PRO A 258 13.49 4.27 4.44
CA PRO A 258 14.47 3.33 4.99
C PRO A 258 15.28 3.90 6.17
N GLY A 259 15.63 5.20 6.12
CA GLY A 259 16.33 5.87 7.22
C GLY A 259 15.49 5.95 8.50
N GLU A 260 14.23 6.36 8.37
CA GLU A 260 13.30 6.41 9.51
C GLU A 260 13.01 5.02 10.11
N LEU A 261 12.97 3.98 9.27
CA LEU A 261 12.83 2.59 9.73
C LEU A 261 14.04 2.16 10.58
N GLY A 262 15.26 2.48 10.14
CA GLY A 262 16.49 2.20 10.88
C GLY A 262 16.54 2.95 12.21
N GLU A 263 16.27 4.25 12.21
CA GLU A 263 16.25 5.07 13.44
C GLU A 263 15.21 4.58 14.46
N ARG A 264 14.01 4.21 14.00
CA ARG A 264 12.98 3.64 14.87
C ARG A 264 13.34 2.25 15.37
N ALA A 265 13.99 1.43 14.54
CA ALA A 265 14.47 0.12 14.98
C ALA A 265 15.49 0.26 16.10
N GLU A 266 16.47 1.16 15.97
CA GLU A 266 17.45 1.44 17.03
C GLU A 266 16.82 2.00 18.31
N ARG A 267 15.79 2.83 18.18
CA ARG A 267 15.06 3.36 19.34
C ARG A 267 14.31 2.24 20.07
N ALA A 268 13.58 1.40 19.32
CA ALA A 268 12.87 0.26 19.89
C ALA A 268 13.82 -0.72 20.60
N GLU A 269 15.05 -0.90 20.11
CA GLU A 269 16.06 -1.69 20.82
C GLU A 269 16.50 -1.06 22.14
N ARG A 270 16.77 0.25 22.13
CA ARG A 270 17.15 1.00 23.35
C ARG A 270 16.04 0.97 24.41
N GLU A 271 14.78 0.93 23.98
CA GLU A 271 13.60 0.85 24.84
C GLU A 271 13.27 -0.60 25.27
N GLY A 272 14.08 -1.58 24.89
CA GLY A 272 13.85 -3.00 25.23
C GLY A 272 12.73 -3.69 24.43
N GLN A 273 12.19 -3.02 23.41
CA GLN A 273 11.13 -3.53 22.53
C GLN A 273 11.71 -4.36 21.38
N ALA A 274 12.38 -5.47 21.72
CA ALA A 274 13.12 -6.29 20.76
C ALA A 274 12.25 -6.83 19.60
N ALA A 275 10.97 -7.14 19.85
CA ALA A 275 10.06 -7.63 18.81
C ALA A 275 9.75 -6.54 17.76
N GLU A 276 9.51 -5.30 18.21
CA GLU A 276 9.25 -4.17 17.32
C GLU A 276 10.48 -3.84 16.48
N ALA A 277 11.66 -3.77 17.12
CA ALA A 277 12.93 -3.57 16.44
C ALA A 277 13.19 -4.58 15.32
N ARG A 278 12.98 -5.88 15.59
CA ARG A 278 13.11 -6.93 14.56
C ARG A 278 12.16 -6.71 13.39
N SER A 279 10.90 -6.39 13.68
CA SER A 279 9.90 -6.14 12.64
C SER A 279 10.23 -4.94 11.75
N LEU A 280 10.80 -3.87 12.33
CA LEU A 280 11.23 -2.69 11.59
C LEU A 280 12.45 -2.98 10.71
N ARG A 281 13.43 -3.74 11.20
CA ARG A 281 14.58 -4.17 10.38
C ARG A 281 14.19 -5.10 9.23
N VAL A 282 13.21 -5.98 9.45
CA VAL A 282 12.66 -6.82 8.38
C VAL A 282 12.00 -5.94 7.31
N ALA A 283 11.21 -4.95 7.73
CA ALA A 283 10.59 -4.00 6.80
C ALA A 283 11.62 -3.19 6.00
N GLU A 284 12.70 -2.75 6.65
CA GLU A 284 13.82 -2.07 6.01
C GLU A 284 14.49 -2.96 4.94
N ALA A 285 14.91 -4.17 5.33
CA ALA A 285 15.55 -5.12 4.42
C ALA A 285 14.63 -5.54 3.25
N ARG A 286 13.32 -5.56 3.47
CA ARG A 286 12.33 -5.85 2.42
C ARG A 286 12.31 -4.78 1.32
N ARG A 287 12.69 -3.53 1.60
CA ARG A 287 12.72 -2.43 0.60
C ARG A 287 13.70 -2.70 -0.54
N THR A 288 14.79 -3.41 -0.26
CA THR A 288 15.76 -3.83 -1.28
C THR A 288 15.40 -5.20 -1.85
N ALA A 289 14.98 -6.14 -1.01
CA ALA A 289 14.69 -7.50 -1.44
C ALA A 289 13.47 -7.60 -2.38
N GLY A 290 12.43 -6.78 -2.18
CA GLY A 290 11.23 -6.80 -3.00
C GLY A 290 11.50 -6.54 -4.49
N PRO A 291 12.12 -5.41 -4.87
CA PRO A 291 12.46 -5.14 -6.26
C PRO A 291 13.43 -6.16 -6.87
N LEU A 292 14.39 -6.67 -6.08
CA LEU A 292 15.36 -7.69 -6.50
C LEU A 292 14.73 -9.03 -6.87
N ALA A 293 13.47 -9.27 -6.49
CA ALA A 293 12.69 -10.41 -6.97
C ALA A 293 12.65 -10.48 -8.50
N THR A 294 12.67 -9.34 -9.21
CA THR A 294 12.73 -9.31 -10.68
C THR A 294 13.96 -10.01 -11.22
N VAL A 295 15.12 -9.88 -10.57
CA VAL A 295 16.36 -10.56 -10.97
C VAL A 295 16.26 -12.06 -10.68
N ALA A 296 15.72 -12.43 -9.52
CA ALA A 296 15.47 -13.84 -9.19
C ALA A 296 14.50 -14.49 -10.19
N PHE A 297 13.45 -13.75 -10.60
CA PHE A 297 12.50 -14.16 -11.62
C PHE A 297 13.11 -14.23 -13.02
N ALA A 298 14.02 -13.33 -13.39
CA ALA A 298 14.77 -13.45 -14.63
C ALA A 298 15.59 -14.74 -14.66
N LEU A 299 16.29 -15.02 -13.55
CA LEU A 299 17.18 -16.18 -13.46
C LEU A 299 16.42 -17.51 -13.42
N CYS A 300 15.24 -17.54 -12.80
CA CYS A 300 14.44 -18.76 -12.72
C CYS A 300 13.48 -18.91 -13.91
N GLY A 301 12.95 -17.80 -14.42
CA GLY A 301 11.89 -17.75 -15.43
C GLY A 301 12.35 -18.09 -16.84
N VAL A 302 13.54 -17.65 -17.28
CA VAL A 302 14.09 -18.01 -18.60
C VAL A 302 14.15 -19.54 -18.82
N PRO A 303 14.80 -20.35 -17.95
CA PRO A 303 14.93 -21.79 -18.18
C PRO A 303 13.60 -22.52 -17.99
N LEU A 304 12.71 -22.02 -17.12
CA LEU A 304 11.36 -22.54 -16.97
C LEU A 304 10.54 -22.34 -18.25
N ALA A 305 10.62 -21.17 -18.87
CA ALA A 305 9.91 -20.86 -20.09
C ALA A 305 10.44 -21.66 -21.29
N MET A 306 11.77 -21.81 -21.42
CA MET A 306 12.39 -22.57 -22.52
C MET A 306 12.04 -24.08 -22.51
N ARG A 307 11.72 -24.66 -21.35
CA ARG A 307 11.36 -26.09 -21.24
C ARG A 307 9.90 -26.38 -21.60
N ARG A 308 9.08 -25.36 -21.87
CA ARG A 308 7.67 -25.56 -22.22
C ARG A 308 7.54 -26.19 -23.60
N ARG A 309 6.84 -27.32 -23.66
CA ARG A 309 6.36 -27.89 -24.93
C ARG A 309 5.14 -27.11 -25.44
N GLN A 310 5.04 -27.03 -26.77
CA GLN A 310 3.98 -26.38 -27.54
C GLN A 310 2.57 -26.54 -26.92
N GLY A 311 1.79 -25.46 -26.87
CA GLY A 311 0.35 -25.59 -27.09
C GLY A 311 -0.62 -25.00 -26.06
N SER A 312 -0.21 -24.34 -24.97
CA SER A 312 -1.19 -23.50 -24.24
C SER A 312 -0.61 -22.31 -23.48
N ARG A 313 -0.97 -21.12 -23.94
CA ARG A 313 -0.79 -19.84 -23.22
C ARG A 313 -1.40 -19.89 -21.80
N ALA A 314 -2.39 -20.78 -21.57
CA ALA A 314 -2.99 -21.03 -20.26
C ALA A 314 -2.01 -21.67 -19.26
N LEU A 315 -1.26 -22.71 -19.66
CA LEU A 315 -0.18 -23.25 -18.82
C LEU A 315 0.83 -22.15 -18.48
N GLY A 316 1.08 -21.26 -19.46
CA GLY A 316 1.71 -19.94 -19.37
C GLY A 316 1.46 -19.23 -18.04
N ALA A 317 0.24 -18.75 -17.92
CA ALA A 317 -0.27 -18.00 -16.78
C ALA A 317 -0.24 -18.80 -15.47
N VAL A 318 -0.55 -20.10 -15.51
CA VAL A 318 -0.55 -20.96 -14.31
C VAL A 318 0.85 -21.05 -13.70
N ALA A 319 1.91 -21.23 -14.50
CA ALA A 319 3.26 -21.26 -13.93
C ALA A 319 3.73 -19.90 -13.43
N THR A 320 3.33 -18.79 -14.07
CA THR A 320 3.57 -17.44 -13.55
C THR A 320 2.96 -17.29 -12.16
N LEU A 321 1.69 -17.66 -12.02
CA LEU A 321 0.97 -17.59 -10.75
C LEU A 321 1.61 -18.49 -9.70
N ALA A 322 1.94 -19.74 -10.04
CA ALA A 322 2.59 -20.67 -9.11
C ALA A 322 3.97 -20.19 -8.66
N ALA A 323 4.80 -19.68 -9.57
CA ALA A 323 6.11 -19.11 -9.23
C ALA A 323 5.99 -17.85 -8.37
N TYR A 324 5.03 -16.97 -8.69
CA TYR A 324 4.74 -15.78 -7.91
C TYR A 324 4.26 -16.14 -6.49
N VAL A 325 3.23 -16.98 -6.37
CA VAL A 325 2.69 -17.43 -5.08
C VAL A 325 3.78 -18.14 -4.27
N GLY A 326 4.53 -19.05 -4.88
CA GLY A 326 5.62 -19.77 -4.23
C GLY A 326 6.69 -18.82 -3.68
N TYR A 327 7.11 -17.81 -4.46
CA TYR A 327 8.05 -16.80 -4.01
C TYR A 327 7.54 -16.05 -2.78
N TYR A 328 6.29 -15.56 -2.82
CA TYR A 328 5.73 -14.77 -1.73
C TYR A 328 5.44 -15.60 -0.48
N VAL A 329 5.06 -16.88 -0.62
CA VAL A 329 4.92 -17.78 0.52
C VAL A 329 6.25 -17.97 1.24
N VAL A 330 7.33 -18.23 0.51
CA VAL A 330 8.68 -18.36 1.09
C VAL A 330 9.14 -17.05 1.72
N ALA A 331 8.95 -15.92 1.03
CA ALA A 331 9.34 -14.60 1.54
C ALA A 331 8.60 -14.27 2.85
N ARG A 332 7.27 -14.45 2.89
CA ARG A 332 6.49 -14.19 4.11
C ARG A 332 6.82 -15.15 5.25
N ALA A 333 7.04 -16.43 4.98
CA ALA A 333 7.48 -17.37 6.00
C ALA A 333 8.84 -16.97 6.60
N ALA A 334 9.77 -16.51 5.77
CA ALA A 334 11.08 -16.04 6.22
C ALA A 334 10.97 -14.75 7.05
N GLU A 335 10.18 -13.78 6.59
CA GLU A 335 9.92 -12.52 7.32
C GLU A 335 9.33 -12.80 8.71
N VAL A 336 8.30 -13.65 8.80
CA VAL A 336 7.67 -14.03 10.08
C VAL A 336 8.68 -14.74 11.00
N ALA A 337 9.53 -15.60 10.46
CA ALA A 337 10.59 -16.23 11.24
C ALA A 337 11.61 -15.21 11.79
N ALA A 338 11.94 -14.16 11.03
CA ALA A 338 12.80 -13.08 11.53
C ALA A 338 12.12 -12.19 12.57
N GLU A 339 10.83 -11.89 12.42
CA GLU A 339 10.05 -11.17 13.43
C GLU A 339 10.04 -11.93 14.77
N GLN A 340 9.96 -13.26 14.71
CA GLN A 340 10.07 -14.17 15.87
C GLN A 340 11.51 -14.33 16.40
N GLY A 341 12.51 -13.72 15.78
CA GLY A 341 13.91 -13.81 16.19
C GLY A 341 14.63 -15.09 15.78
N ARG A 342 14.05 -15.91 14.90
CA ARG A 342 14.65 -17.17 14.41
C ARG A 342 15.66 -16.97 13.28
N LEU A 343 15.54 -15.86 12.55
CA LEU A 343 16.41 -15.53 11.42
C LEU A 343 16.86 -14.06 11.49
N PRO A 344 18.08 -13.72 11.04
CA PRO A 344 18.47 -12.34 10.81
C PRO A 344 17.57 -11.67 9.75
N ALA A 345 17.22 -10.40 9.95
CA ALA A 345 16.32 -9.66 9.06
C ALA A 345 16.78 -9.63 7.59
N LEU A 346 18.08 -9.39 7.37
CA LEU A 346 18.69 -9.39 6.03
C LEU A 346 18.55 -10.75 5.33
N LEU A 347 18.84 -11.84 6.04
CA LEU A 347 18.74 -13.19 5.48
C LEU A 347 17.28 -13.53 5.15
N ALA A 348 16.36 -13.21 6.07
CA ALA A 348 14.93 -13.46 5.87
C ALA A 348 14.38 -12.72 4.65
N ALA A 349 14.68 -11.42 4.50
CA ALA A 349 14.20 -10.63 3.37
C ALA A 349 14.71 -11.19 2.02
N HIS A 350 15.95 -11.67 1.97
CA HIS A 350 16.56 -12.19 0.74
C HIS A 350 16.41 -13.70 0.53
N LEU A 351 15.85 -14.46 1.48
CA LEU A 351 15.81 -15.92 1.40
C LEU A 351 15.10 -16.43 0.14
N ALA A 352 13.95 -15.85 -0.19
CA ALA A 352 13.20 -16.22 -1.40
C ALA A 352 13.98 -15.89 -2.68
N ASN A 353 14.66 -14.75 -2.71
CA ASN A 353 15.54 -14.37 -3.83
C ASN A 353 16.66 -15.39 -4.02
N LEU A 354 17.38 -15.72 -2.95
CA LEU A 354 18.48 -16.69 -2.98
C LEU A 354 18.00 -18.07 -3.45
N LEU A 355 16.84 -18.52 -2.98
CA LEU A 355 16.23 -19.78 -3.38
C LEU A 355 15.92 -19.80 -4.88
N PHE A 356 15.24 -18.78 -5.41
CA PHE A 356 14.89 -18.70 -6.82
C PHE A 356 16.12 -18.56 -7.72
N VAL A 357 17.13 -17.81 -7.29
CA VAL A 357 18.44 -17.72 -7.96
C VAL A 357 19.10 -19.09 -8.01
N ALA A 358 19.13 -19.83 -6.89
CA ALA A 358 19.72 -21.17 -6.82
C ALA A 358 19.00 -22.16 -7.75
N ILE A 359 17.66 -22.11 -7.79
CA ILE A 359 16.83 -22.90 -8.73
C ILE A 359 17.19 -22.52 -10.18
N GLY A 360 17.26 -21.23 -10.50
CA GLY A 360 17.65 -20.75 -11.83
C GLY A 360 19.02 -21.26 -12.28
N ILE A 361 20.03 -21.17 -11.40
CA ILE A 361 21.38 -21.68 -11.66
C ILE A 361 21.38 -23.20 -11.83
N ALA A 362 20.63 -23.94 -11.01
CA ALA A 362 20.53 -25.40 -11.14
C ALA A 362 19.88 -25.82 -12.46
N LEU A 363 18.83 -25.12 -12.90
CA LEU A 363 18.18 -25.35 -14.18
C LEU A 363 19.11 -25.03 -15.36
N LEU A 364 19.88 -23.94 -15.27
CA LEU A 364 20.92 -23.58 -16.24
C LEU A 364 21.97 -24.67 -16.41
N ARG A 365 22.53 -25.15 -15.28
CA ARG A 365 23.56 -26.19 -15.29
C ARG A 365 23.04 -27.49 -15.89
N ARG A 366 21.77 -27.83 -15.67
CA ARG A 366 21.14 -29.00 -16.30
C ARG A 366 20.96 -28.82 -17.80
N ALA A 367 20.51 -27.65 -18.25
CA ALA A 367 20.35 -27.37 -19.68
C ALA A 367 21.69 -27.42 -20.44
N ALA A 368 22.77 -26.91 -19.85
CA ALA A 368 24.10 -26.93 -20.44
C ALA A 368 24.69 -28.34 -20.61
N ARG A 369 24.31 -29.32 -19.77
CA ARG A 369 24.79 -30.71 -19.84
C ARG A 369 24.05 -31.58 -20.87
N VAL A 370 22.89 -31.14 -21.35
CA VAL A 370 22.07 -31.90 -22.31
C VAL A 370 22.35 -31.48 -23.77
N GLY A 371 23.01 -30.34 -23.97
CA GLY A 371 23.35 -29.77 -25.28
C GLY A 371 24.82 -29.92 -25.70
N GLY A 372 25.61 -30.72 -24.98
CA GLY A 372 26.96 -31.15 -25.37
C GLY A 372 27.03 -32.67 -25.25
#